data_AF-A0A7S0NPA1-F1
#
_entry.id   AF-A0A7S0NPA1-F1
#
_cell.length_a   1.000
_cell.length_b   1.000
_cell.length_c   1.000
_cell.angle_alpha   90.00
_cell.angle_beta   90.00
_cell.angle_gamma   90.00
#
_symmetry.space_group_name_H-M   'P 1'
#
loop_
_entity.id
_entity.type
_entity.pdbx_description
1 polymer ?
#
loop_
_entity_poly.entity_id
_entity_poly.type
_entity_poly.pdbx_seq_one_letter_code
_entity_poly.pdbx_strand_id
1 'polypeptide(L)'
;SSSSFASSPASLRGVAAKLGAGVSNAGDVVVGKFFGGGSVPEVDAKVAEQVVRRWQHAKAQALGVAHNLNPLEQVLEGPMLQQWLTRAEDVRSHGWAWEYQLNSLSIDKVESLSETRAMVEATLTEVAILKDRARTEEDDRYESTYRARYELRRGE
;
A
#
# COMPACT_ATOMS: atom_id res chain seq x y z
N SER A 1 27.84 -26.80 -16.75
CA SER A 1 26.68 -26.58 -17.64
C SER A 1 25.67 -25.75 -16.90
N SER A 2 25.50 -24.50 -17.33
CA SER A 2 24.64 -23.51 -16.68
C SER A 2 23.18 -23.86 -16.93
N SER A 3 22.44 -24.24 -15.88
CA SER A 3 21.00 -24.47 -15.95
C SER A 3 20.28 -23.15 -15.77
N SER A 4 19.83 -22.57 -16.88
CA SER A 4 18.89 -21.44 -16.90
C SER A 4 17.53 -21.90 -16.36
N PHE A 5 17.19 -21.48 -15.14
CA PHE A 5 15.83 -21.63 -14.63
C PHE A 5 14.91 -20.67 -15.40
N ALA A 6 14.18 -21.19 -16.38
CA ALA A 6 13.04 -20.49 -16.93
C ALA A 6 11.95 -20.48 -15.86
N SER A 7 11.80 -19.35 -15.15
CA SER A 7 10.69 -19.13 -14.22
C SER A 7 9.38 -19.22 -15.00
N SER A 8 8.59 -20.28 -14.78
CA SER A 8 7.30 -20.45 -15.45
C SER A 8 6.39 -19.25 -15.17
N PRO A 9 5.62 -18.77 -16.17
CA PRO A 9 4.75 -17.60 -16.03
C PRO A 9 3.70 -17.75 -14.91
N ALA A 10 3.28 -18.97 -14.59
CA ALA A 10 2.39 -19.25 -13.45
C ALA A 10 3.03 -18.95 -12.07
N SER A 11 4.33 -19.15 -11.93
CA SER A 11 5.05 -18.84 -10.68
C SER A 11 5.20 -17.33 -10.51
N LEU A 12 5.50 -16.61 -11.60
CA LEU A 12 5.57 -15.16 -11.63
C LEU A 12 4.20 -14.50 -11.33
N ARG A 13 3.10 -15.05 -11.87
CA ARG A 13 1.74 -14.61 -11.51
C ARG A 13 1.40 -14.81 -10.04
N GLY A 14 1.83 -15.92 -9.43
CA GLY A 14 1.65 -16.15 -8.00
C GLY A 14 2.40 -15.15 -7.13
N VAL A 15 3.58 -14.70 -7.59
CA VAL A 15 4.35 -13.63 -6.93
C VAL A 15 3.66 -12.28 -7.14
N ALA A 16 3.24 -11.96 -8.36
CA ALA A 16 2.50 -10.75 -8.68
C ALA A 16 1.19 -10.68 -7.87
N ALA A 17 0.37 -11.73 -7.86
CA ALA A 17 -0.86 -11.81 -7.07
C ALA A 17 -0.62 -11.55 -5.57
N LYS A 18 0.52 -11.99 -5.02
CA LYS A 18 0.92 -11.70 -3.62
C LYS A 18 1.38 -10.25 -3.41
N LEU A 19 1.89 -9.59 -4.44
CA LEU A 19 2.24 -8.17 -4.42
C LEU A 19 0.99 -7.28 -4.59
N GLY A 20 0.02 -7.74 -5.38
CA GLY A 20 -1.23 -7.05 -5.69
C GLY A 20 -2.28 -7.18 -4.59
N ALA A 21 -2.49 -8.38 -4.05
CA ALA A 21 -3.32 -8.59 -2.89
C ALA A 21 -2.60 -8.03 -1.67
N GLY A 22 -3.19 -7.06 -0.96
CA GLY A 22 -2.65 -6.47 0.29
C GLY A 22 -2.40 -7.46 1.45
N VAL A 23 -2.42 -8.76 1.19
CA VAL A 23 -2.24 -9.87 2.13
C VAL A 23 -0.75 -10.12 2.32
N SER A 24 -0.08 -9.33 3.16
CA SER A 24 1.13 -9.77 3.89
C SER A 24 1.63 -8.85 5.00
N ASN A 25 1.04 -7.68 5.28
CA ASN A 25 1.56 -6.80 6.33
C ASN A 25 0.45 -6.22 7.20
N ALA A 26 -0.16 -7.04 8.05
CA ALA A 26 -0.97 -6.57 9.17
C ALA A 26 -0.28 -6.83 10.52
N GLY A 27 1.05 -7.03 10.51
CA GLY A 27 1.89 -7.01 11.70
C GLY A 27 2.78 -5.77 11.65
N ASP A 28 2.52 -4.82 12.57
CA ASP A 28 3.35 -3.64 12.85
C ASP A 28 3.57 -2.67 11.67
N VAL A 29 2.54 -1.89 11.34
CA VAL A 29 2.57 -0.96 10.20
C VAL A 29 2.71 0.48 10.69
N VAL A 30 3.83 1.16 10.45
CA VAL A 30 4.01 2.60 10.76
C VAL A 30 3.61 3.45 9.57
N VAL A 31 2.56 4.26 9.71
CA VAL A 31 2.09 5.22 8.71
C VAL A 31 2.51 6.64 9.12
N GLY A 32 3.18 7.33 8.21
CA GLY A 32 3.90 8.58 8.45
C GLY A 32 3.14 9.86 8.12
N LYS A 33 3.61 10.94 8.76
CA LYS A 33 3.43 12.39 8.57
C LYS A 33 2.05 12.91 8.10
N PHE A 34 1.30 13.48 9.06
CA PHE A 34 0.17 14.38 8.80
C PHE A 34 0.55 15.84 9.03
N PHE A 35 0.25 16.69 8.04
CA PHE A 35 0.42 18.14 8.15
C PHE A 35 -0.77 18.73 8.91
N GLY A 36 -0.66 18.83 10.23
CA GLY A 36 -1.62 19.53 11.10
C GLY A 36 -1.06 20.87 11.56
N GLY A 37 -1.42 21.96 10.88
CA GLY A 37 -1.23 23.33 11.35
C GLY A 37 -2.41 23.75 12.23
N GLY A 38 -2.14 24.14 13.48
CA GLY A 38 -3.13 24.55 14.48
C GLY A 38 -3.21 23.60 15.68
N SER A 39 -3.49 24.17 16.87
CA SER A 39 -3.58 23.52 18.19
C SER A 39 -3.98 22.06 18.17
N VAL A 40 -3.12 21.19 18.73
CA VAL A 40 -3.12 19.71 18.73
C VAL A 40 -4.51 19.11 18.49
N PRO A 41 -4.90 18.80 17.24
CA PRO A 41 -6.05 17.95 17.02
C PRO A 41 -5.61 16.53 17.38
N GLU A 42 -6.24 15.97 18.41
CA GLU A 42 -6.22 14.53 18.64
C GLU A 42 -6.51 13.81 17.31
N VAL A 43 -5.81 12.72 17.03
CA VAL A 43 -6.07 11.93 15.82
C VAL A 43 -7.47 11.35 15.96
N ASP A 44 -8.45 11.99 15.32
CA ASP A 44 -9.82 11.49 15.25
C ASP A 44 -10.01 10.57 14.04
N ALA A 45 -11.17 9.92 13.96
CA ALA A 45 -11.48 8.98 12.89
C ALA A 45 -11.42 9.64 11.49
N LYS A 46 -11.75 10.93 11.38
CA LYS A 46 -11.76 11.64 10.10
C LYS A 46 -10.34 11.90 9.62
N VAL A 47 -9.45 12.34 10.52
CA VAL A 47 -8.02 12.49 10.22
C VAL A 47 -7.45 11.14 9.82
N ALA A 48 -7.68 10.09 10.62
CA ALA A 48 -7.24 8.72 10.34
C ALA A 48 -7.71 8.21 8.97
N GLU A 49 -8.94 8.49 8.58
CA GLU A 49 -9.44 8.12 7.25
C GLU A 49 -8.67 8.84 6.14
N GLN A 50 -8.45 10.15 6.26
CA GLN A 50 -7.71 10.94 5.27
C GLN A 50 -6.29 10.44 5.08
N VAL A 51 -5.64 10.08 6.19
CA VAL A 51 -4.32 9.44 6.22
C VAL A 51 -4.31 8.18 5.37
N VAL A 52 -5.22 7.25 5.69
CA VAL A 52 -5.26 5.93 5.05
C VAL A 52 -5.60 6.08 3.58
N ARG A 53 -6.49 7.01 3.20
CA ARG A 53 -6.76 7.33 1.78
C ARG A 53 -5.54 7.86 1.06
N ARG A 54 -4.78 8.77 1.68
CA ARG A 54 -3.54 9.31 1.08
C ARG A 54 -2.51 8.22 0.89
N TRP A 55 -2.38 7.31 1.86
CA TRP A 55 -1.58 6.11 1.75
C TRP A 55 -2.02 5.22 0.57
N GLN A 56 -3.30 4.86 0.48
CA GLN A 56 -3.82 4.04 -0.64
C GLN A 56 -3.59 4.72 -2.01
N HIS A 57 -3.71 6.04 -2.08
CA HIS A 57 -3.42 6.79 -3.30
C HIS A 57 -1.93 6.75 -3.67
N ALA A 58 -1.03 6.95 -2.70
CA ALA A 58 0.41 6.85 -2.91
C ALA A 58 0.82 5.44 -3.37
N LYS A 59 0.26 4.39 -2.75
CA LYS A 59 0.43 2.98 -3.17
C LYS A 59 0.05 2.80 -4.65
N ALA A 60 -1.12 3.29 -5.04
CA ALA A 60 -1.60 3.17 -6.42
C ALA A 60 -0.69 3.89 -7.43
N GLN A 61 -0.16 5.06 -7.08
CA GLN A 61 0.78 5.78 -7.96
C GLN A 61 2.14 5.08 -8.09
N ALA A 62 2.64 4.51 -7.00
CA ALA A 62 3.95 3.85 -6.98
C ALA A 62 3.96 2.50 -7.71
N LEU A 63 2.86 1.75 -7.61
CA LEU A 63 2.73 0.43 -8.24
C LEU A 63 2.03 0.48 -9.60
N GLY A 64 1.36 1.58 -9.92
CA GLY A 64 0.70 1.78 -11.20
C GLY A 64 1.66 2.12 -12.33
N VAL A 65 1.10 2.34 -13.51
CA VAL A 65 1.84 2.55 -14.77
C VAL A 65 2.86 3.70 -14.73
N ALA A 66 2.66 4.66 -13.83
CA ALA A 66 3.55 5.81 -13.65
C ALA A 66 4.80 5.48 -12.83
N HIS A 67 4.79 4.41 -12.03
CA HIS A 67 5.85 4.06 -11.08
C HIS A 67 6.35 5.24 -10.24
N ASN A 68 5.43 6.13 -9.84
CA ASN A 68 5.78 7.35 -9.14
C ASN A 68 6.00 7.06 -7.65
N LEU A 69 7.28 7.03 -7.23
CA LEU A 69 7.67 6.71 -5.86
C LEU A 69 7.57 7.91 -4.91
N ASN A 70 7.62 9.15 -5.42
CA ASN A 70 7.65 10.37 -4.62
C ASN A 70 6.52 10.48 -3.57
N PRO A 71 5.26 10.07 -3.86
CA PRO A 71 4.18 10.11 -2.87
C PRO A 71 4.40 9.14 -1.70
N LEU A 72 5.13 8.02 -1.89
CA LEU A 72 5.42 7.08 -0.80
C LEU A 72 6.24 7.75 0.29
N GLU A 73 7.28 8.48 -0.09
CA GLU A 73 8.18 9.18 0.85
C GLU A 73 7.47 10.29 1.62
N GLN A 74 6.32 10.77 1.14
CA GLN A 74 5.52 11.80 1.81
C GLN A 74 4.55 11.24 2.85
N VAL A 75 4.23 9.94 2.81
CA VAL A 75 3.17 9.33 3.63
C VAL A 75 3.66 8.11 4.43
N LEU A 76 4.83 7.57 4.10
CA LEU A 76 5.45 6.46 4.78
C LEU A 76 6.82 6.85 5.33
N GLU A 77 7.21 6.18 6.40
CA GLU A 77 8.54 6.29 6.97
C GLU A 77 9.07 4.92 7.43
N GLY A 78 10.35 4.87 7.76
CA GLY A 78 10.97 3.71 8.39
C GLY A 78 10.84 2.41 7.58
N PRO A 79 10.64 1.26 8.26
CA PRO A 79 10.55 -0.04 7.60
C PRO A 79 9.41 -0.14 6.57
N MET A 80 8.28 0.53 6.81
CA MET A 80 7.14 0.49 5.90
C MET A 80 7.51 1.15 4.56
N LEU A 81 8.17 2.31 4.59
CA LEU A 81 8.64 2.97 3.36
C LEU A 81 9.59 2.06 2.57
N GLN A 82 10.61 1.50 3.23
CA GLN A 82 11.60 0.65 2.56
C GLN A 82 10.96 -0.58 1.90
N GLN A 83 9.98 -1.19 2.57
CA GLN A 83 9.30 -2.35 2.05
C GLN A 83 8.46 -2.02 0.80
N TRP A 84 7.77 -0.87 0.79
CA TRP A 84 6.97 -0.48 -0.37
C TRP A 84 7.80 0.06 -1.53
N LEU A 85 8.94 0.71 -1.27
CA LEU A 85 9.92 1.05 -2.31
C LEU A 85 10.47 -0.21 -2.98
N THR A 86 10.86 -1.22 -2.18
CA THR A 86 11.35 -2.50 -2.71
C THR A 86 10.30 -3.19 -3.58
N ARG A 87 9.03 -3.21 -3.13
CA ARG A 87 7.92 -3.77 -3.94
C ARG A 87 7.69 -3.01 -5.24
N ALA A 88 7.76 -1.67 -5.21
CA ALA A 88 7.57 -0.87 -6.41
C ALA A 88 8.69 -1.08 -7.43
N GLU A 89 9.93 -1.25 -6.97
CA GLU A 89 11.05 -1.60 -7.83
C GLU A 89 10.87 -2.99 -8.45
N ASP A 90 10.44 -3.97 -7.66
CA ASP A 90 10.19 -5.34 -8.14
C ASP A 90 9.13 -5.35 -9.25
N VAL A 91 7.97 -4.71 -9.00
CA VAL A 91 6.90 -4.54 -10.01
C VAL A 91 7.43 -3.87 -11.28
N ARG A 92 8.20 -2.79 -11.15
CA ARG A 92 8.77 -2.06 -12.27
C ARG A 92 9.75 -2.92 -13.08
N SER A 93 10.64 -3.65 -12.40
CA SER A 93 11.66 -4.48 -13.03
C SER A 93 11.08 -5.62 -13.87
N HIS A 94 9.89 -6.10 -13.50
CA HIS A 94 9.15 -7.12 -14.23
C HIS A 94 8.29 -6.56 -15.38
N GLY A 95 8.25 -5.22 -15.56
CA GLY A 95 7.41 -4.58 -16.57
C GLY A 95 5.91 -4.64 -16.24
N TRP A 96 5.57 -4.86 -14.97
CA TRP A 96 4.20 -4.93 -14.48
C TRP A 96 3.72 -3.57 -13.98
N ALA A 97 2.41 -3.42 -13.89
CA ALA A 97 1.77 -2.32 -13.17
C ALA A 97 0.48 -2.80 -12.52
N TRP A 98 0.06 -2.12 -11.47
CA TRP A 98 -1.21 -2.37 -10.79
C TRP A 98 -2.18 -1.21 -10.96
N GLU A 99 -3.40 -1.51 -11.36
CA GLU A 99 -4.50 -0.58 -11.23
C GLU A 99 -5.27 -0.91 -9.95
N TYR A 100 -5.23 0.02 -9.00
CA TYR A 100 -5.94 -0.09 -7.74
C TYR A 100 -7.20 0.78 -7.74
N GLN A 101 -8.29 0.22 -7.22
CA GLN A 101 -9.52 0.94 -6.93
C GLN A 101 -9.93 0.66 -5.49
N LEU A 102 -9.88 1.70 -4.64
CA LEU A 102 -10.38 1.62 -3.27
C LEU A 102 -11.91 1.75 -3.29
N ASN A 103 -12.62 0.63 -3.10
CA ASN A 103 -14.08 0.58 -3.09
C ASN A 103 -14.66 1.05 -1.75
N SER A 104 -14.05 0.65 -0.64
CA SER A 104 -14.51 1.00 0.71
C SER A 104 -13.34 1.23 1.65
N LEU A 105 -13.54 2.12 2.61
CA LEU A 105 -12.64 2.35 3.74
C LEU A 105 -13.50 2.75 4.94
N SER A 106 -13.35 2.01 6.04
CA SER A 106 -13.95 2.31 7.33
C SER A 106 -12.86 2.33 8.40
N ILE A 107 -12.91 3.34 9.28
CA ILE A 107 -12.07 3.38 10.48
C ILE A 107 -12.81 2.64 11.59
N ASP A 108 -12.26 1.50 12.00
CA ASP A 108 -12.85 0.64 13.02
C ASP A 108 -12.51 1.15 14.43
N LYS A 109 -11.28 1.61 14.64
CA LYS A 109 -10.77 2.05 15.94
C LYS A 109 -9.65 3.07 15.78
N VAL A 110 -9.61 4.06 16.66
CA VAL A 110 -8.46 4.95 16.85
C VAL A 110 -8.09 4.95 18.33
N GLU A 111 -6.83 4.65 18.63
CA GLU A 111 -6.25 4.66 19.98
C GLU A 111 -5.08 5.63 20.03
N SER A 112 -5.22 6.75 20.74
CA SER A 112 -4.12 7.68 20.98
C SER A 112 -3.04 7.00 21.84
N LEU A 113 -1.81 6.92 21.34
CA LEU A 113 -0.65 6.36 22.06
C LEU A 113 0.18 7.45 22.75
N SER A 114 0.25 8.63 22.12
CA SER A 114 0.90 9.84 22.64
C SER A 114 0.38 11.07 21.88
N GLU A 115 0.84 12.28 22.24
CA GLU A 115 0.48 13.52 21.53
C GLU A 115 0.84 13.53 20.03
N THR A 116 1.76 12.65 19.62
CA THR A 116 2.26 12.57 18.23
C THR A 116 2.01 11.22 17.58
N ARG A 117 1.40 10.27 18.28
CA ARG A 117 1.21 8.90 17.79
C ARG A 117 -0.17 8.36 18.10
N ALA A 118 -0.76 7.65 17.14
CA ALA A 118 -2.03 6.96 17.31
C ALA A 118 -2.00 5.62 16.59
N MET A 119 -2.74 4.65 17.11
CA MET A 119 -2.99 3.39 16.46
C MET A 119 -4.37 3.41 15.79
N VAL A 120 -4.45 3.00 14.54
CA VAL A 120 -5.67 3.02 13.73
C VAL A 120 -5.93 1.63 13.19
N GLU A 121 -7.10 1.08 13.48
CA GLU A 121 -7.61 -0.10 12.81
C GLU A 121 -8.62 0.32 11.74
N ALA A 122 -8.51 -0.24 10.55
CA ALA A 122 -9.40 0.07 9.43
C ALA A 122 -9.75 -1.19 8.63
N THR A 123 -10.98 -1.23 8.15
CA THR A 123 -11.45 -2.20 7.16
C THR A 123 -11.43 -1.55 5.78
N LEU A 124 -10.79 -2.20 4.81
CA LEU A 124 -10.68 -1.74 3.44
C LEU A 124 -11.25 -2.79 2.48
N THR A 125 -11.95 -2.34 1.45
CA THR A 125 -12.27 -3.14 0.27
C THR A 125 -11.61 -2.50 -0.93
N GLU A 126 -10.80 -3.25 -1.67
CA GLU A 126 -10.18 -2.78 -2.89
C GLU A 126 -10.18 -3.81 -4.00
N VAL A 127 -10.12 -3.30 -5.22
CA VAL A 127 -9.86 -4.07 -6.44
C VAL A 127 -8.44 -3.76 -6.90
N ALA A 128 -7.70 -4.80 -7.28
CA ALA A 128 -6.39 -4.70 -7.91
C ALA A 128 -6.41 -5.43 -9.24
N ILE A 129 -5.96 -4.79 -10.31
CA ILE A 129 -5.85 -5.37 -11.65
C ILE A 129 -4.37 -5.38 -12.04
N LEU A 130 -3.82 -6.55 -12.35
CA LEU A 130 -2.46 -6.69 -12.84
C LEU A 130 -2.42 -6.37 -14.32
N LYS A 131 -1.65 -5.35 -14.67
CA LYS A 131 -1.30 -5.01 -16.05
C LYS A 131 0.09 -5.54 -16.36
N ASP A 132 0.15 -6.53 -17.24
CA ASP A 132 1.40 -7.10 -17.74
C ASP A 132 1.60 -6.70 -19.20
N ARG A 133 2.59 -5.84 -19.46
CA ARG A 133 2.87 -5.33 -20.82
C ARG A 133 3.26 -6.43 -21.81
N ALA A 134 3.74 -7.58 -21.34
CA ALA A 134 4.12 -8.70 -22.19
C ALA A 134 2.93 -9.58 -22.59
N ARG A 135 1.75 -9.39 -21.99
CA ARG A 135 0.58 -10.25 -22.20
C ARG A 135 -0.43 -9.63 -23.17
N THR A 136 -1.08 -10.51 -23.94
CA THR A 136 -2.22 -10.19 -24.81
C THR A 136 -3.53 -10.82 -24.33
N GLU A 137 -3.48 -11.54 -23.20
CA GLU A 137 -4.64 -12.16 -22.54
C GLU A 137 -5.35 -11.17 -21.62
N GLU A 138 -6.49 -11.59 -21.07
CA GLU A 138 -7.23 -10.81 -20.05
C GLU A 138 -6.39 -10.56 -18.79
N ASP A 139 -6.54 -9.36 -18.23
CA ASP A 139 -5.86 -8.94 -17.02
C ASP A 139 -6.35 -9.71 -15.79
N ASP A 140 -5.44 -10.03 -14.89
CA ASP A 140 -5.82 -10.69 -13.63
C ASP A 140 -6.43 -9.65 -12.68
N ARG A 141 -7.70 -9.88 -12.28
CA ARG A 141 -8.46 -9.02 -11.37
C ARG A 141 -8.66 -9.68 -10.02
N TYR A 142 -8.37 -8.93 -8.96
CA TYR A 142 -8.52 -9.37 -7.58
C TYR A 142 -9.38 -8.38 -6.81
N GLU A 143 -10.35 -8.87 -6.06
CA GLU A 143 -11.10 -8.08 -5.10
C GLU A 143 -10.85 -8.64 -3.70
N SER A 144 -10.55 -7.77 -2.75
CA SER A 144 -10.25 -8.18 -1.39
C SER A 144 -10.88 -7.21 -0.40
N THR A 145 -11.44 -7.77 0.68
CA THR A 145 -11.79 -7.03 1.88
C THR A 145 -10.91 -7.52 3.03
N TYR A 146 -10.22 -6.60 3.70
CA TYR A 146 -9.29 -6.94 4.76
C TYR A 146 -9.25 -5.86 5.85
N ARG A 147 -8.85 -6.29 7.06
CA ARG A 147 -8.57 -5.41 8.19
C ARG A 147 -7.07 -5.14 8.28
N ALA A 148 -6.71 -3.90 8.49
CA ALA A 148 -5.33 -3.45 8.65
C ALA A 148 -5.21 -2.57 9.89
N ARG A 149 -4.04 -2.63 10.53
CA ARG A 149 -3.69 -1.86 11.71
C ARG A 149 -2.48 -0.99 11.40
N TYR A 150 -2.55 0.31 11.71
CA TYR A 150 -1.60 1.34 11.35
C TYR A 150 -1.20 2.19 12.58
N GLU A 151 0.08 2.33 12.88
CA GLU A 151 0.64 3.34 13.79
C GLU A 151 0.87 4.63 13.02
N LEU A 152 0.00 5.62 13.23
CA LEU A 152 0.11 6.96 12.69
C LEU A 152 1.11 7.79 13.49
N ARG A 153 1.95 8.57 12.80
CA ARG A 153 2.86 9.55 13.42
C ARG A 153 2.66 10.95 12.86
N ARG A 154 2.59 11.95 13.74
CA ARG A 154 2.70 13.36 13.37
C ARG A 154 4.13 13.59 12.90
N GLY A 155 4.32 14.07 11.68
CA GLY A 155 5.67 14.36 11.20
C GLY A 155 6.10 15.76 11.56
N GLU A 156 7.42 15.94 11.67
CA GLU A 156 8.08 17.21 12.01
C GLU A 156 8.11 18.20 10.86
#